data_AF-A0A843GYA3-F1
#
_entry.id   AF-A0A843GYA3-F1
#
_cell.length_a   1.000
_cell.length_b   1.000
_cell.length_c   1.000
_cell.angle_alpha   90.00
_cell.angle_beta   90.00
_cell.angle_gamma   90.00
#
_symmetry.space_group_name_H-M   'P 1'
#
loop_
_entity.id
_entity.type
_entity.pdbx_description
1 polymer ?
#
loop_
_entity_poly.entity_id
_entity_poly.type
_entity_poly.pdbx_seq_one_letter_code
_entity_poly.pdbx_strand_id
1 'polypeptide(L)' 'MRIDTYRVKQYNSTSKTVVCIDGKPICIVQGCGKTLSNIISYIQGYDVKIFDGKIKKIIDKYIAESEG' A
#
# COMPACT_ATOMS: atom_id res chain seq x y z
N MET A 1 7.65 9.74 7.81
CA MET A 1 6.96 8.53 7.32
C MET A 1 7.92 7.75 6.42
N ARG A 2 8.31 6.55 6.83
CA ARG A 2 9.17 5.66 6.05
C ARG A 2 8.30 4.59 5.37
N ILE A 3 8.40 4.48 4.04
CA ILE A 3 7.68 3.45 3.28
C ILE A 3 8.69 2.40 2.82
N ASP A 4 8.50 1.17 3.27
CA ASP A 4 9.28 0.03 2.81
C ASP A 4 8.35 -0.91 2.02
N THR A 5 8.86 -1.52 0.94
CA THR A 5 8.10 -2.48 0.13
C THR A 5 8.84 -3.80 0.03
N TYR A 6 8.12 -4.90 0.25
CA TYR A 6 8.69 -6.24 0.25
C TYR A 6 8.00 -7.11 -0.76
N ARG A 7 8.77 -7.68 -1.69
CA ARG A 7 8.24 -8.62 -2.68
C ARG A 7 8.33 -10.04 -2.12
N VAL A 8 7.17 -10.65 -1.88
CA VAL A 8 7.04 -11.98 -1.30
C VAL A 8 6.50 -12.94 -2.35
N LYS A 9 7.11 -14.12 -2.48
CA LYS A 9 6.63 -15.16 -3.40
C LYS A 9 5.46 -15.90 -2.74
N GLN A 10 4.28 -15.85 -3.37
CA GLN A 10 3.15 -16.66 -2.97
C GLN A 10 3.32 -18.08 -3.52
N TYR A 11 2.84 -19.09 -2.77
CA TYR A 11 2.74 -20.46 -3.27
C TYR A 11 1.99 -20.48 -4.61
N ASN A 12 2.49 -21.25 -5.58
CA ASN A 12 1.97 -21.38 -6.95
C ASN A 12 2.08 -20.13 -7.86
N SER A 13 3.22 -19.41 -7.79
CA SER A 13 3.75 -18.55 -8.87
C SER A 13 3.08 -17.20 -9.12
N THR A 14 2.63 -16.52 -8.07
CA THR A 14 2.45 -15.05 -8.11
C THR A 14 3.28 -14.36 -7.03
N SER A 15 3.99 -13.29 -7.37
CA SER A 15 4.61 -12.42 -6.37
C SER A 15 3.59 -11.42 -5.87
N LYS A 16 3.52 -11.24 -4.55
CA LYS A 16 2.80 -10.15 -3.92
C LYS A 16 3.79 -9.13 -3.40
N THR A 17 3.40 -7.86 -3.40
CA THR A 17 4.18 -6.78 -2.80
C THR A 17 3.46 -6.31 -1.56
N VAL A 18 4.14 -6.41 -0.42
CA VAL A 18 3.66 -5.91 0.87
C VAL A 18 4.15 -4.49 1.02
N VAL A 19 3.24 -3.56 1.31
CA VAL A 19 3.56 -2.16 1.61
C VAL A 19 3.55 -1.99 3.12
N CYS A 20 4.71 -1.61 3.67
CA CYS A 20 4.88 -1.31 5.08
C CYS A 20 5.13 0.17 5.27
N ILE A 21 4.49 0.76 6.27
CA ILE A 21 4.71 2.15 6.66
C ILE A 21 5.17 2.15 8.13
N ASP A 22 6.34 2.74 8.39
CA ASP A 22 6.97 2.79 9.70
C ASP A 22 7.01 1.41 10.40
N GLY A 23 7.36 0.39 9.62
CA GLY A 23 7.46 -1.01 10.07
C GLY A 23 6.13 -1.77 10.18
N LYS A 24 4.97 -1.12 9.96
CA LYS A 24 3.65 -1.77 10.00
C LYS A 24 3.17 -2.16 8.60
N PRO A 25 2.79 -3.43 8.35
CA PRO A 25 2.21 -3.83 7.07
C PRO A 25 0.79 -3.26 6.92
N ILE A 26 0.57 -2.43 5.90
CA ILE A 26 -0.71 -1.75 5.67
C ILE A 26 -1.53 -2.46 4.61
N CYS A 27 -0.91 -2.81 3.47
CA CYS A 27 -1.64 -3.48 2.40
C CYS A 27 -0.74 -4.40 1.56
N ILE A 28 -1.38 -5.32 0.86
CA ILE A 28 -0.75 -6.26 -0.05
C ILE A 28 -1.31 -6.03 -1.45
N VAL A 29 -0.43 -5.79 -2.42
CA VAL A 29 -0.80 -5.61 -3.81
C VAL A 29 -0.19 -6.70 -4.69
N GLN A 30 -0.81 -6.92 -5.84
CA GLN A 30 -0.30 -7.87 -6.82
C GLN A 30 0.75 -7.20 -7.70
N GLY A 31 1.99 -7.68 -7.63
CA GLY A 31 3.11 -7.18 -8.44
C GLY A 31 3.64 -5.79 -8.03
N CYS A 32 4.53 -5.25 -8.87
CA CYS A 32 5.25 -3.99 -8.65
C CYS A 32 4.85 -2.91 -9.69
N GLY A 33 3.55 -2.86 -10.03
CA GLY A 33 3.04 -2.03 -11.13
C GLY A 33 2.46 -0.68 -10.69
N LYS A 34 1.68 -0.06 -11.58
CA LYS A 34 1.01 1.24 -11.38
C LYS A 34 0.21 1.33 -10.07
N THR A 35 -0.40 0.24 -9.64
CA THR A 35 -1.18 0.20 -8.39
C THR A 35 -0.34 0.52 -7.15
N LEU A 36 0.89 -0.03 -7.08
CA LEU A 36 1.81 0.26 -5.98
C LEU A 36 2.22 1.74 -5.99
N SER A 37 2.57 2.24 -7.17
CA SER A 37 2.93 3.65 -7.36
C SER A 37 1.80 4.57 -6.90
N ASN A 38 0.56 4.28 -7.32
CA ASN A 38 -0.61 5.09 -6.96
C ASN A 38 -0.87 5.08 -5.45
N ILE A 39 -0.68 3.93 -4.78
CA ILE A 39 -0.84 3.82 -3.33
C ILE A 39 0.22 4.66 -2.61
N ILE A 40 1.49 4.52 -3.01
CA ILE A 40 2.58 5.30 -2.42
C ILE A 40 2.33 6.80 -2.60
N SER A 41 1.94 7.23 -3.81
CA SER A 41 1.60 8.63 -4.09
C SER A 41 0.40 9.11 -3.27
N TYR A 42 -0.65 8.30 -3.11
CA TYR A 42 -1.81 8.65 -2.30
C TYR A 42 -1.45 8.85 -0.83
N ILE A 43 -0.63 7.95 -0.26
CA ILE A 43 -0.16 8.08 1.12
C ILE A 43 0.74 9.33 1.28
N GLN A 44 1.50 9.68 0.25
CA GLN A 44 2.30 10.92 0.23
C GLN A 44 1.46 12.20 0.04
N GLY A 45 0.13 12.09 -0.08
CA GLY A 45 -0.78 13.24 -0.20
C GLY A 45 -1.01 13.73 -1.64
N TYR A 46 -0.55 12.98 -2.65
CA TYR A 46 -0.88 13.31 -4.05
C TYR A 46 -2.31 12.88 -4.40
N ASP A 47 -2.98 13.67 -5.24
CA ASP A 47 -4.32 13.34 -5.74
C ASP A 47 -4.23 12.22 -6.79
N VAL A 48 -4.31 10.97 -6.31
CA VAL A 48 -4.25 9.77 -7.15
C VAL A 48 -5.43 8.86 -6.84
N LYS A 49 -6.11 8.40 -7.88
CA LYS A 49 -7.29 7.56 -7.73
C LYS A 49 -6.91 6.11 -7.42
N ILE A 50 -7.22 5.67 -6.20
CA ILE A 50 -7.20 4.25 -5.83
C ILE A 50 -8.56 3.63 -6.19
N PHE A 51 -8.55 2.70 -7.14
CA PHE A 51 -9.78 2.01 -7.59
C PHE A 51 -10.24 0.92 -6.63
N ASP A 52 -9.33 0.33 -5.86
CA ASP A 52 -9.66 -0.71 -4.90
C ASP A 52 -10.17 -0.08 -3.59
N GLY A 53 -11.49 -0.11 -3.41
CA GLY A 53 -12.14 0.52 -2.26
C GLY A 53 -11.78 -0.11 -0.90
N LYS A 54 -11.34 -1.38 -0.86
CA LYS A 54 -10.89 -2.00 0.39
C LYS A 54 -9.53 -1.47 0.78
N ILE A 55 -8.60 -1.42 -0.18
CA ILE A 55 -7.27 -0.85 0.03
C ILE A 55 -7.38 0.63 0.44
N LYS A 56 -8.24 1.39 -0.25
CA LYS A 56 -8.48 2.79 0.09
C LYS A 56 -8.92 2.97 1.54
N LYS A 57 -9.93 2.21 2.00
CA LYS A 57 -10.41 2.28 3.39
C LYS A 57 -9.33 1.97 4.44
N ILE A 58 -8.45 1.00 4.16
CA ILE A 58 -7.37 0.64 5.07
C ILE A 58 -6.34 1.77 5.16
N ILE A 59 -5.99 2.38 4.02
CA ILE A 59 -5.06 3.51 3.98
C ILE A 59 -5.67 4.74 4.64
N ASP A 60 -6.94 5.06 4.36
CA ASP A 60 -7.66 6.17 4.99
C ASP A 60 -7.69 6.01 6.52
N LYS A 61 -7.95 4.79 7.01
CA LYS A 61 -7.91 4.48 8.44
C LYS A 61 -6.51 4.71 9.02
N TYR A 62 -5.47 4.24 8.33
CA TYR A 62 -4.09 4.45 8.77
C TYR A 62 -3.71 5.93 8.83
N ILE A 63 -4.08 6.73 7.82
CA ILE A 63 -3.82 8.17 7.78
C ILE A 63 -4.53 8.85 8.96
N ALA A 64 -5.81 8.54 9.18
CA ALA A 64 -6.57 9.09 10.30
C ALA A 64 -5.99 8.70 11.68
N GLU A 65 -5.48 7.48 11.82
CA GLU A 65 -4.79 7.02 13.05
C GLU A 65 -3.40 7.64 13.22
N SER A 66 -2.77 8.12 12.15
CA SER A 66 -1.43 8.73 12.19
C SER A 66 -1.46 10.24 12.43
N GLU A 67 -2.59 10.90 12.19
CA GLU A 67 -2.81 12.33 12.48
C GLU A 67 -3.44 12.57 13.87
N GLY A 68 -3.89 11.51 14.55
CA GLY A 68 -4.52 11.55 15.88
C GLY A 68 -3.56 11.35 17.05
#